data_AF-A0A956ZGM2-F1
#
_entry.id   AF-A0A956ZGM2-F1
#
_cell.length_a   1.000
_cell.length_b   1.000
_cell.length_c   1.000
_cell.angle_alpha   90.00
_cell.angle_beta   90.00
_cell.angle_gamma   90.00
#
_symmetry.space_group_name_H-M   'P 1'
#
loop_
_entity.id
_entity.type
_entity.pdbx_description
1 polymer ?
#
loop_
_entity_poly.entity_id
_entity_poly.type
_entity_poly.pdbx_seq_one_letter_code
_entity_poly.pdbx_strand_id
1 'polypeptide(L)'
;NLQYFETFRTLEWFFTIAFTTEYILRLYCSTNRMKYATSFFGVIDLLSILPTYLAIILSGAQYMMIVRILRLLRLFRIFKLGRFLQEADTMIMALKSSTPKISVFLFSVISVVTIVGAMMYLIEPNESGFTSIPRSIYWAVVTLTTVGYGDIAPQTVLGQILACTVMILGYGIIAVPTGIVSVEMHKASQKKKE
;
A
#
# COMPACT_ATOMS: atom_id res chain seq x y z
N ASN A 1 32.65 -12.53 2.58
CA ASN A 1 31.39 -13.11 2.07
C ASN A 1 31.50 -13.50 0.59
N LEU A 2 32.28 -14.53 0.28
CA LEU A 2 32.43 -15.07 -1.09
C LEU A 2 31.21 -15.91 -1.51
N GLN A 3 30.49 -16.48 -0.54
CA GLN A 3 29.36 -17.39 -0.79
C GLN A 3 28.15 -16.74 -1.48
N TYR A 4 27.95 -15.42 -1.31
CA TYR A 4 26.86 -14.69 -1.97
C TYR A 4 27.28 -13.99 -3.26
N PHE A 5 28.58 -13.97 -3.57
CA PHE A 5 29.08 -13.22 -4.72
C PHE A 5 28.52 -13.76 -6.03
N GLU A 6 28.48 -15.09 -6.19
CA GLU A 6 27.89 -15.71 -7.38
C GLU A 6 26.37 -15.49 -7.44
N THR A 7 25.65 -15.61 -6.33
CA THR A 7 24.20 -15.34 -6.29
C THR A 7 23.88 -13.90 -6.70
N PHE A 8 24.62 -12.92 -6.16
CA PHE A 8 24.44 -11.51 -6.54
C PHE A 8 24.77 -11.27 -8.02
N ARG A 9 25.80 -11.94 -8.54
CA ARG A 9 26.19 -11.81 -9.95
C ARG A 9 25.17 -12.42 -10.89
N THR A 10 24.63 -13.60 -10.57
CA THR A 10 23.56 -14.23 -11.35
C THR A 10 22.31 -13.36 -11.38
N LEU A 11 21.88 -12.84 -10.22
CA LEU A 11 20.73 -11.94 -10.13
C LEU A 11 20.96 -10.65 -10.92
N GLU A 12 22.15 -10.06 -10.81
CA GLU A 12 22.50 -8.84 -11.53
C GLU A 12 22.40 -9.01 -13.05
N TRP A 13 22.91 -10.13 -13.56
CA TRP A 13 22.82 -10.49 -14.97
C TRP A 13 21.39 -10.75 -15.41
N PHE A 14 20.62 -11.51 -14.61
CA PHE A 14 19.20 -11.76 -14.86
C PHE A 14 18.41 -10.45 -14.98
N PHE A 15 18.51 -9.55 -14.00
CA PHE A 15 17.83 -8.25 -14.03
C PHE A 15 18.32 -7.36 -15.17
N THR A 16 19.63 -7.39 -15.48
CA THR A 16 20.17 -6.60 -16.59
C THR A 16 19.59 -7.08 -17.92
N ILE A 17 19.57 -8.39 -18.18
CA ILE A 17 18.97 -8.94 -19.40
C ILE A 17 17.48 -8.60 -19.48
N ALA A 18 16.73 -8.82 -18.40
CA ALA A 18 15.30 -8.49 -18.35
C ALA A 18 15.02 -7.00 -18.64
N PHE A 19 15.79 -6.09 -18.05
CA PHE A 19 15.64 -4.65 -18.29
C PHE A 19 16.10 -4.21 -19.67
N THR A 20 17.12 -4.84 -20.23
CA THR A 20 17.54 -4.60 -21.61
C THR A 20 16.45 -5.03 -22.58
N THR A 21 15.88 -6.23 -22.40
CA THR A 21 14.76 -6.71 -23.20
C THR A 21 13.56 -5.77 -23.10
N GLU A 22 13.19 -5.35 -21.89
CA GLU A 22 12.11 -4.37 -21.66
C GLU A 22 12.38 -3.05 -22.40
N TYR A 23 13.60 -2.50 -22.33
CA TYR A 23 13.97 -1.26 -23.01
C TYR A 23 13.91 -1.39 -24.54
N ILE A 24 14.45 -2.50 -25.07
CA ILE A 24 14.45 -2.81 -26.50
C ILE A 24 13.00 -2.95 -27.02
N LEU A 25 12.17 -3.73 -26.33
CA LEU A 25 10.76 -3.90 -26.70
C LEU A 25 10.01 -2.58 -26.71
N ARG A 26 10.23 -1.71 -25.71
CA ARG A 26 9.63 -0.37 -25.70
C ARG A 26 10.11 0.52 -26.84
N LEU A 27 11.40 0.47 -27.17
CA LEU A 27 11.95 1.22 -28.28
C LEU A 27 11.35 0.75 -29.63
N TYR A 28 11.11 -0.55 -29.80
CA TYR A 28 10.47 -1.10 -31.00
C TYR A 28 8.97 -0.79 -31.08
N CYS A 29 8.23 -0.89 -29.98
CA CYS A 29 6.79 -0.63 -29.95
C CYS A 29 6.44 0.87 -29.94
N SER A 30 7.40 1.76 -29.64
CA SER A 30 7.15 3.20 -29.66
C SER A 30 7.11 3.75 -31.08
N THR A 31 6.07 4.53 -31.39
CA THR A 31 5.81 5.14 -32.70
C THR A 31 6.97 6.04 -33.19
N ASN A 32 7.75 6.61 -32.27
CA ASN A 32 8.92 7.43 -32.60
C ASN A 32 10.10 7.11 -31.67
N ARG A 33 10.95 6.18 -32.11
CA ARG A 33 12.06 5.60 -31.35
C ARG A 33 13.00 6.64 -30.76
N MET A 34 13.34 7.66 -31.55
CA MET A 34 14.26 8.72 -31.12
C MET A 34 13.65 9.62 -30.05
N LYS A 35 12.36 9.95 -30.18
CA LYS A 35 11.63 10.73 -29.17
C LYS A 35 11.49 9.97 -27.85
N TYR A 36 11.37 8.65 -27.91
CA TYR A 36 11.34 7.81 -26.71
C TYR A 36 12.73 7.72 -26.05
N ALA A 37 13.79 7.46 -26.82
CA ALA A 37 15.15 7.35 -26.30
C ALA A 37 15.63 8.64 -25.60
N THR A 38 15.20 9.82 -26.06
CA THR A 38 15.53 11.11 -25.45
C THR A 38 14.51 11.57 -24.39
N SER A 39 13.44 10.81 -24.15
CA SER A 39 12.46 11.13 -23.10
C SER A 39 13.05 10.87 -21.70
N PHE A 40 12.51 11.55 -20.68
CA PHE A 40 12.93 11.37 -19.28
C PHE A 40 12.95 9.89 -18.86
N PHE A 41 11.90 9.13 -19.19
CA PHE A 41 11.82 7.70 -18.87
C PHE A 41 12.75 6.83 -19.73
N GLY A 42 12.97 7.18 -21.00
CA GLY A 42 13.90 6.47 -21.87
C GLY A 42 15.36 6.62 -21.44
N VAL A 43 15.74 7.82 -20.98
CA VAL A 43 17.07 8.09 -20.41
C VAL A 43 17.26 7.31 -19.10
N ILE A 44 16.26 7.26 -18.21
CA ILE A 44 16.33 6.46 -16.98
C ILE A 44 16.48 4.96 -17.29
N ASP A 45 15.76 4.44 -18.28
CA ASP A 45 15.88 3.04 -18.69
C ASP A 45 17.26 2.72 -19.25
N LEU A 46 17.81 3.62 -20.07
CA LEU A 46 19.17 3.48 -20.61
C LEU A 46 20.22 3.51 -19.49
N LEU A 47 20.17 4.51 -18.60
CA LEU A 47 21.08 4.64 -17.45
C LEU A 47 20.98 3.46 -16.47
N SER A 48 19.86 2.75 -16.47
CA SER A 48 19.64 1.57 -15.62
C SER A 48 20.37 0.31 -16.12
N ILE A 49 20.60 0.19 -17.44
CA ILE A 49 21.25 -0.99 -18.06
C ILE A 49 22.72 -0.74 -18.42
N LEU A 50 23.05 0.50 -18.78
CA LEU A 50 24.36 0.94 -19.26
C LEU A 50 25.54 0.64 -18.31
N PRO A 51 25.42 0.73 -16.97
CA PRO A 51 26.51 0.42 -16.06
C PRO A 51 27.02 -1.02 -16.14
N THR A 52 26.15 -1.99 -16.40
CA THR A 52 26.52 -3.40 -16.49
C THR A 52 27.30 -3.67 -17.77
N TYR A 53 26.88 -3.09 -18.90
CA TYR A 53 27.59 -3.23 -20.17
C TYR A 53 28.94 -2.51 -20.18
N LEU A 54 29.02 -1.30 -19.63
CA LEU A 54 30.29 -0.58 -19.51
C LEU A 54 31.30 -1.29 -18.62
N ALA A 55 30.85 -1.96 -17.54
CA ALA A 55 31.73 -2.72 -16.66
C ALA A 55 32.43 -3.91 -17.36
N ILE A 56 31.81 -4.46 -18.42
CA ILE A 56 32.39 -5.56 -19.21
C ILE A 56 33.40 -5.03 -20.22
N ILE A 57 33.12 -3.89 -20.84
CA ILE A 57 33.98 -3.28 -21.87
C ILE A 57 35.24 -2.66 -21.23
N LEU A 58 35.12 -2.07 -20.04
CA LEU A 58 36.18 -1.31 -19.37
C LEU A 58 36.98 -2.14 -18.35
N SER A 59 37.01 -3.48 -18.46
CA SER A 59 37.67 -4.36 -17.49
C SER A 59 39.20 -4.40 -17.63
N GLY A 60 39.87 -3.26 -17.41
CA GLY A 60 41.32 -3.14 -17.26
C GLY A 60 41.71 -2.57 -15.89
N ALA A 61 42.87 -2.95 -15.35
CA ALA A 61 43.30 -2.58 -13.99
C ALA A 61 43.31 -1.05 -13.71
N GLN A 62 43.53 -0.25 -14.75
CA GLN A 62 43.56 1.22 -14.68
C GLN A 62 42.15 1.86 -14.55
N TYR A 63 41.10 1.10 -14.85
CA TYR A 63 39.70 1.57 -14.86
C TYR A 63 38.90 1.15 -13.62
N MET A 64 39.55 0.52 -12.63
CA MET A 64 38.89 0.01 -11.41
C MET A 64 38.15 1.10 -10.62
N MET A 65 38.64 2.35 -10.63
CA MET A 65 37.96 3.50 -10.01
C MET A 65 36.70 3.90 -10.78
N ILE A 66 36.77 3.92 -12.11
CA ILE A 66 35.64 4.24 -13.00
C ILE A 66 34.56 3.16 -12.86
N VAL A 67 34.94 1.88 -12.87
CA VAL A 67 34.01 0.75 -12.64
C VAL A 67 33.29 0.88 -11.28
N ARG A 68 33.96 1.40 -10.25
CA ARG A 68 33.35 1.62 -8.93
C ARG A 68 32.28 2.73 -8.96
N ILE A 69 32.54 3.83 -9.66
CA ILE A 69 31.56 4.92 -9.85
C ILE A 69 30.39 4.44 -10.71
N LEU A 70 30.66 3.68 -11.78
CA LEU A 70 29.62 3.10 -12.63
C LEU A 70 28.66 2.20 -11.85
N ARG A 71 29.12 1.47 -10.82
CA ARG A 71 28.22 0.66 -9.97
C ARG A 71 27.17 1.51 -9.23
N LEU A 72 27.48 2.77 -8.88
CA LEU A 72 26.51 3.67 -8.24
C LEU A 72 25.39 4.09 -9.19
N LEU A 73 25.65 4.14 -10.50
CA LEU A 73 24.62 4.45 -11.50
C LEU A 73 23.50 3.40 -11.51
N ARG A 74 23.73 2.20 -10.97
CA ARG A 74 22.66 1.19 -10.81
C ARG A 74 21.56 1.65 -9.85
N LEU A 75 21.84 2.60 -8.96
CA LEU A 75 20.81 3.25 -8.14
C LEU A 75 19.76 3.92 -9.00
N PHE A 76 20.08 4.35 -10.23
CA PHE A 76 19.09 4.93 -11.13
C PHE A 76 17.94 3.98 -11.48
N ARG A 77 18.13 2.66 -11.33
CA ARG A 77 17.06 1.66 -11.44
C ARG A 77 15.89 1.96 -10.50
N ILE A 78 16.14 2.59 -9.34
CA ILE A 78 15.08 2.99 -8.41
C ILE A 78 14.11 3.99 -9.06
N PHE A 79 14.58 4.83 -9.97
CA PHE A 79 13.71 5.79 -10.66
C PHE A 79 12.79 5.12 -11.69
N LYS A 80 12.98 3.83 -12.03
CA LYS A 80 11.94 3.06 -12.74
C LYS A 80 10.65 2.96 -11.92
N LEU A 81 10.73 3.02 -10.58
CA LEU A 81 9.55 3.08 -9.71
C LEU A 81 8.71 4.35 -9.95
N GLY A 82 9.29 5.41 -10.52
CA GLY A 82 8.54 6.62 -10.88
C GLY A 82 7.36 6.38 -11.82
N ARG A 83 7.40 5.30 -12.61
CA ARG A 83 6.26 4.90 -13.46
C ARG A 83 5.13 4.26 -12.67
N PHE A 84 5.45 3.52 -11.61
CA PHE A 84 4.46 3.06 -10.64
C PHE A 84 3.87 4.22 -9.84
N LEU A 85 4.64 5.29 -9.61
CA LEU A 85 4.12 6.50 -8.97
C LEU A 85 3.03 7.19 -9.79
N GLN A 86 3.07 7.12 -11.13
CA GLN A 86 2.03 7.69 -11.98
C GLN A 86 0.69 6.93 -11.90
N GLU A 87 0.72 5.65 -11.55
CA GLU A 87 -0.49 4.89 -11.16
C GLU A 87 -0.90 5.21 -9.72
N ALA A 88 0.09 5.40 -8.83
CA ALA A 88 -0.15 5.83 -7.46
C ALA A 88 -0.85 7.20 -7.39
N ASP A 89 -0.60 8.13 -8.32
CA ASP A 89 -1.30 9.41 -8.39
C ASP A 89 -2.81 9.24 -8.55
N THR A 90 -3.23 8.22 -9.31
CA THR A 90 -4.65 7.91 -9.52
C THR A 90 -5.28 7.36 -8.24
N MET A 91 -4.52 6.53 -7.51
CA MET A 91 -4.91 6.00 -6.20
C MET A 91 -4.97 7.08 -5.12
N ILE A 92 -3.99 7.98 -5.08
CA ILE A 92 -3.94 9.12 -4.15
C ILE A 92 -5.11 10.08 -4.43
N MET A 93 -5.44 10.31 -5.71
CA MET A 93 -6.59 11.15 -6.08
C MET A 93 -7.91 10.51 -5.62
N ALA A 94 -8.10 9.21 -5.82
CA ALA A 94 -9.27 8.47 -5.34
C ALA A 94 -9.38 8.47 -3.81
N LEU A 95 -8.27 8.33 -3.09
CA LEU A 95 -8.25 8.41 -1.63
C LEU A 95 -8.64 9.81 -1.15
N LYS A 96 -8.08 10.87 -1.76
CA LYS A 96 -8.43 12.26 -1.43
C LYS A 96 -9.90 12.58 -1.71
N SER A 97 -10.48 12.06 -2.80
CA SER A 97 -11.91 12.24 -3.08
C SER A 97 -12.80 11.42 -2.14
N SER A 98 -12.30 10.32 -1.59
CA SER A 98 -12.99 9.50 -0.60
C SER A 98 -12.98 10.12 0.81
N THR A 99 -12.04 11.02 1.12
CA THR A 99 -11.83 11.57 2.48
C THR A 99 -13.11 12.10 3.16
N PRO A 100 -13.96 12.93 2.51
CA PRO A 100 -15.16 13.44 3.18
C PRO A 100 -16.16 12.33 3.54
N LYS A 101 -16.32 11.34 2.65
CA LYS A 101 -17.23 10.20 2.86
C LYS A 101 -16.72 9.26 3.95
N ILE A 102 -15.42 8.97 3.93
CA ILE A 102 -14.74 8.18 4.97
C ILE A 102 -14.82 8.90 6.32
N SER A 103 -14.65 10.23 6.34
CA SER A 103 -14.74 11.03 7.57
C SER A 103 -16.13 10.93 8.22
N VAL A 104 -17.20 11.13 7.43
CA VAL A 104 -18.58 10.98 7.93
C VAL A 104 -18.84 9.57 8.46
N PHE A 105 -18.35 8.56 7.75
CA PHE A 105 -18.46 7.16 8.18
C PHE A 105 -17.70 6.88 9.49
N LEU A 106 -16.45 7.33 9.62
CA LEU A 106 -15.68 7.15 10.85
C LEU A 106 -16.33 7.89 12.03
N PHE A 107 -16.89 9.08 11.78
CA PHE A 107 -17.60 9.84 12.81
C PHE A 107 -18.87 9.11 13.30
N SER A 108 -19.63 8.49 12.39
CA SER A 108 -20.80 7.69 12.78
C SER A 108 -20.41 6.44 13.56
N VAL A 109 -19.33 5.74 13.15
CA VAL A 109 -18.80 4.58 13.89
C VAL A 109 -18.38 4.98 15.31
N ILE A 110 -17.62 6.07 15.46
CA ILE A 110 -17.19 6.59 16.76
C ILE A 110 -18.40 6.93 17.64
N SER A 111 -19.42 7.54 17.07
CA SER A 111 -20.66 7.87 17.79
C SER A 111 -21.39 6.62 18.27
N VAL A 112 -21.53 5.60 17.41
CA VAL A 112 -22.18 4.31 17.76
C VAL A 112 -21.42 3.60 18.88
N VAL A 113 -20.09 3.43 18.77
CA VAL A 113 -19.31 2.75 19.82
C VAL A 113 -19.29 3.52 21.14
N THR A 114 -19.38 4.85 21.09
CA THR A 114 -19.47 5.69 22.30
C THR A 114 -20.81 5.47 23.01
N ILE A 115 -21.92 5.48 22.26
CA ILE A 115 -23.27 5.25 22.81
C ILE A 115 -23.38 3.84 23.38
N VAL A 116 -22.98 2.84 22.60
CA VAL A 116 -23.00 1.43 23.01
C VAL A 116 -22.09 1.20 24.21
N GLY A 117 -20.86 1.72 24.19
CA GLY A 117 -19.93 1.60 25.31
C GLY A 117 -20.48 2.22 26.59
N ALA A 118 -21.12 3.40 26.50
CA ALA A 118 -21.77 4.02 27.65
C ALA A 118 -22.97 3.20 28.17
N MET A 119 -23.79 2.63 27.28
CA MET A 119 -24.88 1.73 27.66
C MET A 119 -24.36 0.47 28.37
N MET A 120 -23.32 -0.17 27.83
CA MET A 120 -22.72 -1.37 28.42
C MET A 120 -22.15 -1.11 29.80
N TYR A 121 -21.50 0.03 30.01
CA TYR A 121 -21.03 0.45 31.33
C TYR A 121 -22.18 0.57 32.37
N LEU A 122 -23.37 0.97 31.93
CA LEU A 122 -24.54 1.12 32.82
C LEU A 122 -25.28 -0.20 33.05
N ILE A 123 -25.28 -1.10 32.07
CA ILE A 123 -26.04 -2.35 32.10
C ILE A 123 -25.24 -3.48 32.76
N GLU A 124 -23.94 -3.56 32.50
CA GLU A 124 -23.09 -4.65 32.95
C GLU A 124 -22.43 -4.37 34.30
N PRO A 125 -22.26 -5.41 35.15
CA PRO A 125 -21.54 -5.25 36.40
C PRO A 125 -20.04 -5.08 36.18
N ASN A 126 -19.38 -4.32 37.06
CA ASN A 126 -17.94 -4.06 37.00
C ASN A 126 -17.07 -5.33 36.96
N GLU A 127 -17.54 -6.42 37.59
CA GLU A 127 -16.88 -7.74 37.60
C GLU A 127 -16.73 -8.35 36.20
N SER A 128 -17.61 -7.97 35.26
CA SER A 128 -17.58 -8.44 33.87
C SER A 128 -16.55 -7.70 32.99
N GLY A 129 -15.74 -6.82 33.59
CA GLY A 129 -14.69 -6.05 32.90
C GLY A 129 -15.11 -4.67 32.39
N PHE A 130 -16.40 -4.30 32.52
CA PHE A 130 -16.95 -2.99 32.15
C PHE A 130 -16.71 -1.94 33.25
N THR A 131 -15.44 -1.74 33.65
CA THR A 131 -15.08 -0.92 34.83
C THR A 131 -15.12 0.60 34.59
N SER A 132 -15.18 1.05 33.34
CA SER A 132 -15.24 2.47 32.98
C SER A 132 -15.82 2.66 31.57
N ILE A 133 -16.32 3.86 31.27
CA ILE A 133 -16.85 4.18 29.93
C ILE A 133 -15.77 3.97 28.85
N PRO A 134 -14.53 4.47 28.97
CA PRO A 134 -13.51 4.22 27.95
C PRO A 134 -13.19 2.74 27.72
N ARG A 135 -13.20 1.93 28.79
CA ARG A 135 -12.99 0.48 28.68
C ARG A 135 -14.17 -0.23 28.00
N SER A 136 -15.39 0.26 28.22
CA SER A 136 -16.59 -0.25 27.57
C SER A 136 -16.65 0.16 26.09
N ILE A 137 -16.16 1.36 25.75
CA ILE A 137 -15.96 1.79 24.35
C ILE A 137 -14.91 0.90 23.66
N TYR A 138 -13.81 0.56 24.35
CA TYR A 138 -12.83 -0.40 23.83
C TYR A 138 -13.49 -1.74 23.47
N TRP A 139 -14.30 -2.29 24.36
CA TRP A 139 -15.07 -3.52 24.07
C TRP A 139 -16.01 -3.34 22.86
N ALA A 140 -16.72 -2.21 22.77
CA ALA A 140 -17.62 -1.92 21.66
C ALA A 140 -16.87 -1.85 20.33
N VAL A 141 -15.68 -1.23 20.30
CA VAL A 141 -14.81 -1.20 19.10
C VAL A 141 -14.34 -2.59 18.72
N VAL A 142 -13.82 -3.38 19.66
CA VAL A 142 -13.32 -4.75 19.42
C VAL A 142 -14.42 -5.67 18.89
N THR A 143 -15.63 -5.53 19.42
CA THR A 143 -16.80 -6.32 19.01
C THR A 143 -17.32 -5.88 17.64
N LEU A 144 -17.49 -4.57 17.43
CA LEU A 144 -18.00 -4.00 16.18
C LEU A 144 -17.05 -4.24 15.00
N THR A 145 -15.75 -4.25 15.25
CA THR A 145 -14.72 -4.55 14.24
C THR A 145 -14.46 -6.04 14.03
N THR A 146 -15.23 -6.91 14.70
CA THR A 146 -15.12 -8.38 14.61
C THR A 146 -13.79 -8.96 15.09
N VAL A 147 -12.97 -8.19 15.82
CA VAL A 147 -11.70 -8.66 16.37
C VAL A 147 -11.93 -9.65 17.51
N GLY A 148 -12.82 -9.31 18.45
CA GLY A 148 -13.31 -10.24 19.47
C GLY A 148 -12.23 -10.89 20.35
N TYR A 149 -11.37 -10.10 21.02
CA TYR A 149 -10.32 -10.64 21.89
C TYR A 149 -10.84 -11.53 23.04
N GLY A 150 -12.08 -11.32 23.48
CA GLY A 150 -12.72 -12.13 24.52
C GLY A 150 -12.28 -11.82 25.95
N ASP A 151 -11.53 -10.73 26.16
CA ASP A 151 -11.06 -10.27 27.47
C ASP A 151 -12.16 -9.60 28.31
N ILE A 152 -13.21 -9.08 27.64
CA ILE A 152 -14.40 -8.49 28.24
C ILE A 152 -15.62 -9.04 27.51
N ALA A 153 -16.64 -9.49 28.24
CA ALA A 153 -17.86 -10.04 27.65
C ALA A 153 -19.10 -9.77 28.52
N PRO A 154 -20.25 -9.40 27.93
CA PRO A 154 -21.48 -9.18 28.69
C PRO A 154 -22.00 -10.47 29.32
N GLN A 155 -22.38 -10.36 30.58
CA GLN A 155 -22.96 -11.44 31.37
C GLN A 155 -24.47 -11.27 31.54
N THR A 156 -24.99 -10.05 31.43
CA THR A 156 -26.43 -9.79 31.56
C THR A 156 -27.18 -10.09 30.27
N VAL A 157 -28.44 -10.50 30.39
CA VAL A 157 -29.32 -10.74 29.23
C VAL A 157 -29.48 -9.47 28.38
N LEU A 158 -29.62 -8.30 29.01
CA LEU A 158 -29.75 -7.03 28.30
C LEU A 158 -28.46 -6.65 27.55
N GLY A 159 -27.29 -6.81 28.18
CA GLY A 159 -26.02 -6.56 27.53
C GLY A 159 -25.73 -7.53 26.39
N GLN A 160 -26.16 -8.79 26.52
CA GLN A 160 -26.07 -9.78 25.43
C GLN A 160 -26.96 -9.42 24.24
N ILE A 161 -28.20 -8.96 24.47
CA ILE A 161 -29.09 -8.49 23.39
C ILE A 161 -28.46 -7.29 22.66
N LEU A 162 -27.90 -6.34 23.41
CA LEU A 162 -27.20 -5.19 22.84
C LEU A 162 -25.97 -5.65 22.04
N ALA A 163 -25.19 -6.58 22.57
CA ALA A 163 -24.01 -7.14 21.91
C ALA A 163 -24.37 -7.84 20.59
N CYS A 164 -25.43 -8.65 20.55
CA CYS A 164 -25.90 -9.26 19.30
C CYS A 164 -26.24 -8.21 18.23
N THR A 165 -26.90 -7.12 18.64
CA THR A 165 -27.24 -6.01 17.73
C THR A 165 -25.98 -5.35 17.16
N VAL A 166 -24.99 -5.10 18.01
CA VAL A 166 -23.69 -4.51 17.64
C VAL A 166 -22.92 -5.41 16.68
N MET A 167 -22.91 -6.73 16.92
CA MET A 167 -22.25 -7.69 16.03
C MET A 167 -22.86 -7.71 14.62
N ILE A 168 -24.19 -7.62 14.51
CA ILE A 168 -24.88 -7.52 13.21
C ILE A 168 -24.51 -6.20 12.49
N LEU A 169 -24.50 -5.08 13.23
CA LEU A 169 -24.07 -3.79 12.68
C LEU A 169 -22.62 -3.80 12.17
N GLY A 170 -21.74 -4.57 12.83
CA GLY A 170 -20.33 -4.71 12.47
C GLY A 170 -20.12 -5.20 11.03
N TYR A 171 -20.93 -6.16 10.57
CA TYR A 171 -20.86 -6.64 9.18
C TYR A 171 -21.11 -5.52 8.15
N GLY A 172 -22.05 -4.61 8.42
CA GLY A 172 -22.32 -3.48 7.54
C GLY A 172 -21.17 -2.48 7.49
N ILE A 173 -20.49 -2.26 8.62
CA ILE A 173 -19.39 -1.30 8.75
C ILE A 173 -18.16 -1.73 7.95
N ILE A 174 -17.85 -3.03 7.85
CA ILE A 174 -16.71 -3.51 7.06
C ILE A 174 -16.91 -3.25 5.54
N ALA A 175 -18.14 -3.34 5.05
CA ALA A 175 -18.44 -3.21 3.62
C ALA A 175 -18.38 -1.75 3.12
N VAL A 176 -18.76 -0.78 3.97
CA VAL A 176 -18.91 0.63 3.58
C VAL A 176 -17.60 1.30 3.11
N PRO A 177 -16.47 1.29 3.84
CA PRO A 177 -15.25 1.97 3.42
C PRO A 177 -14.68 1.33 2.15
N THR A 178 -14.75 0.00 2.05
CA THR A 178 -14.35 -0.75 0.84
C THR A 178 -15.20 -0.33 -0.37
N GLY A 179 -16.51 -0.20 -0.20
CA GLY A 179 -17.42 0.28 -1.24
C GLY A 179 -17.15 1.72 -1.67
N ILE A 180 -16.95 2.63 -0.71
CA ILE A 180 -16.62 4.04 -0.99
C ILE A 180 -15.33 4.14 -1.80
N VAL A 181 -14.27 3.50 -1.33
CA VAL A 181 -12.95 3.54 -2.00
C VAL A 181 -13.03 2.90 -3.38
N SER A 182 -13.72 1.76 -3.52
CA SER A 182 -13.89 1.09 -4.82
C SER A 182 -14.58 1.97 -5.86
N VAL A 183 -15.66 2.67 -5.47
CA VAL A 183 -16.39 3.59 -6.35
C VAL A 183 -15.52 4.77 -6.76
N GLU A 184 -14.76 5.36 -5.83
CA GLU A 184 -13.88 6.49 -6.13
C GLU A 184 -12.68 6.07 -6.98
N MET A 185 -12.11 4.88 -6.77
CA MET A 185 -11.08 4.30 -7.62
C MET A 185 -11.59 4.08 -9.06
N HIS A 186 -12.82 3.58 -9.21
CA HIS A 186 -13.42 3.40 -10.54
C HIS A 186 -13.60 4.74 -11.26
N LYS A 187 -14.10 5.76 -10.57
CA LYS A 187 -14.27 7.12 -11.11
C LYS A 187 -12.94 7.77 -11.48
N ALA A 188 -11.93 7.66 -10.62
CA ALA A 188 -10.59 8.21 -10.89
C ALA A 188 -9.94 7.54 -12.10
N SER A 189 -10.15 6.23 -12.29
CA SER A 189 -9.66 5.49 -13.46
C SER A 189 -10.34 5.93 -14.76
N GLN A 190 -11.66 6.19 -14.75
CA GLN A 190 -12.36 6.70 -15.94
C GLN A 190 -11.90 8.09 -16.35
N LYS A 191 -11.73 9.00 -15.38
CA LYS A 191 -11.28 10.39 -15.63
C LYS A 191 -9.86 10.48 -16.22
N LYS A 192 -9.03 9.45 -16.04
CA LYS A 192 -7.68 9.35 -16.64
C LYS A 192 -7.70 8.84 -18.09
N LYS A 193 -8.81 8.22 -18.53
CA LYS A 193 -8.98 7.71 -19.90
C LYS A 193 -9.58 8.75 -20.86
N GLU A 194 -10.28 9.75 -20.34
CA GLU A 194 -10.73 10.95 -21.05
C GLU A 194 -9.59 11.96 -21.21
#